data_AF-A0A5Q4EXE2-F1
#
_entry.id   AF-A0A5Q4EXE2-F1
#
_cell.length_a   1.000
_cell.length_b   1.000
_cell.length_c   1.000
_cell.angle_alpha   90.00
_cell.angle_beta   90.00
_cell.angle_gamma   90.00
#
_symmetry.space_group_name_H-M   'P 1'
#
loop_
_entity.id
_entity.type
_entity.pdbx_description
1 polymer ?
#
loop_
_entity_poly.entity_id
_entity_poly.type
_entity_poly.pdbx_seq_one_letter_code
_entity_poly.pdbx_strand_id
1 'polypeptide(L)'
;EFVLRDAIGRDWQCGTLQVDFNLPARLGATYIAEDGQKHVPVMLHRALFGSLERFTGILIEHYAGALPLWLAPVQVMVTTITSDGDDYAREVARRFRTAGLRTELDLRNEKINYKVREHSLQKIPVIIALGKREVEERTVSIRRLGAKGQRVLPLDDALAALLEEADTRGQPAAPADRAGGAETAQAQGVGT
;
A
#
# COMPACT_ATOMS: atom_id res chain seq x y z
N GLU A 1 -8.70 -21.18 -12.41
CA GLU A 1 -8.18 -20.70 -11.11
C GLU A 1 -7.08 -19.67 -11.37
N PHE A 2 -6.71 -18.86 -10.37
CA PHE A 2 -5.71 -17.80 -10.48
C PHE A 2 -4.55 -18.08 -9.53
N VAL A 3 -3.36 -18.21 -10.09
CA VAL A 3 -2.13 -18.56 -9.36
C VAL A 3 -1.23 -17.32 -9.25
N LEU A 4 -0.76 -17.05 -8.04
CA LEU A 4 0.28 -16.05 -7.76
C LEU A 4 1.54 -16.77 -7.30
N ARG A 5 2.70 -16.19 -7.62
CA ARG A 5 4.00 -16.74 -7.26
C ARG A 5 4.62 -15.92 -6.15
N ASP A 6 5.16 -16.60 -5.15
CA ASP A 6 5.79 -15.96 -3.98
C ASP A 6 7.28 -15.64 -4.22
N ALA A 7 7.94 -15.01 -3.25
CA ALA A 7 9.30 -14.50 -3.38
C ALA A 7 10.38 -15.60 -3.53
N ILE A 8 10.09 -16.83 -3.11
CA ILE A 8 10.99 -17.99 -3.30
C ILE A 8 10.55 -18.89 -4.46
N GLY A 9 9.54 -18.45 -5.21
CA GLY A 9 9.12 -19.07 -6.45
C GLY A 9 8.11 -20.20 -6.31
N ARG A 10 7.40 -20.33 -5.18
CA ARG A 10 6.29 -21.28 -5.02
C ARG A 10 4.99 -20.70 -5.57
N ASP A 11 4.16 -21.58 -6.10
CA ASP A 11 2.86 -21.24 -6.65
C ASP A 11 1.75 -21.36 -5.60
N TRP A 12 0.94 -20.30 -5.50
CA TRP A 12 -0.18 -20.19 -4.59
C TRP A 12 -1.47 -19.94 -5.36
N GLN A 13 -2.45 -20.82 -5.19
CA GLN A 13 -3.80 -20.54 -5.64
C GLN A 13 -4.41 -19.45 -4.75
N CYS A 14 -4.75 -18.33 -5.36
CA CYS A 14 -5.47 -17.24 -4.71
C CYS A 14 -6.90 -17.21 -5.23
N GLY A 15 -7.10 -16.68 -6.44
CA GLY A 15 -8.43 -16.59 -7.01
C GLY A 15 -8.96 -17.95 -7.48
N THR A 16 -10.26 -18.16 -7.37
CA THR A 16 -10.95 -19.29 -8.00
C THR A 16 -12.34 -18.91 -8.49
N LEU A 17 -12.77 -19.59 -9.54
CA LEU A 17 -14.13 -19.58 -10.08
C LEU A 17 -14.47 -21.02 -10.43
N GLN A 18 -15.46 -21.59 -9.74
CA GLN A 18 -15.84 -22.99 -9.84
C GLN A 18 -17.32 -23.09 -10.19
N VAL A 19 -17.65 -24.04 -11.06
CA VAL A 19 -19.03 -24.32 -11.48
C VAL A 19 -19.50 -25.58 -10.79
N ASP A 20 -20.65 -25.53 -10.13
CA ASP A 20 -21.21 -26.62 -9.33
C ASP A 20 -22.67 -26.90 -9.73
N PHE A 21 -22.87 -28.11 -10.27
CA PHE A 21 -24.18 -28.63 -10.67
C PHE A 21 -24.80 -29.56 -9.61
N ASN A 22 -24.08 -29.87 -8.53
CA ASN A 22 -24.43 -30.92 -7.58
C ASN A 22 -25.05 -30.38 -6.29
N LEU A 23 -24.39 -29.43 -5.61
CA LEU A 23 -24.91 -28.90 -4.33
C LEU A 23 -26.30 -28.29 -4.42
N PRO A 24 -26.70 -27.56 -5.48
CA PRO A 24 -28.05 -27.01 -5.59
C PRO A 24 -29.13 -28.08 -5.46
N ALA A 25 -28.98 -29.19 -6.20
CA ALA A 25 -29.94 -30.30 -6.16
C ALA A 25 -29.95 -30.97 -4.77
N ARG A 26 -28.77 -31.22 -4.18
CA ARG A 26 -28.66 -31.88 -2.87
C ARG A 26 -29.24 -31.06 -1.72
N LEU A 27 -29.25 -29.73 -1.84
CA LEU A 27 -29.83 -28.81 -0.87
C LEU A 27 -31.29 -28.45 -1.17
N GLY A 28 -31.86 -28.98 -2.25
CA GLY A 28 -33.24 -28.70 -2.66
C GLY A 28 -33.46 -27.28 -3.21
N ALA A 29 -32.40 -26.61 -3.67
CA ALA A 29 -32.50 -25.29 -4.28
C ALA A 29 -33.22 -25.37 -5.62
N THR A 30 -34.27 -24.56 -5.79
CA THR A 30 -35.05 -24.47 -7.03
C THR A 30 -35.46 -23.03 -7.32
N TYR A 31 -35.71 -22.72 -8.59
CA TYR A 31 -36.34 -21.47 -9.03
C TYR A 31 -37.43 -21.78 -10.07
N ILE A 32 -38.35 -20.83 -10.30
CA ILE A 32 -39.37 -20.94 -11.35
C ILE A 32 -38.83 -20.26 -12.61
N ALA A 33 -38.72 -20.98 -13.71
CA ALA A 33 -38.28 -20.42 -14.98
C ALA A 33 -39.44 -19.81 -15.77
N GLU A 34 -39.14 -19.22 -16.93
CA GLU A 34 -40.12 -18.56 -17.81
C GLU A 34 -41.22 -19.51 -18.31
N ASP A 35 -40.96 -20.81 -18.32
CA ASP A 35 -41.90 -21.88 -18.65
C ASP A 35 -42.88 -22.22 -17.51
N GLY A 36 -42.75 -21.57 -16.34
CA GLY A 36 -43.55 -21.82 -15.15
C GLY A 36 -43.16 -23.09 -14.37
N GLN A 37 -42.11 -23.81 -14.81
CA GLN A 37 -41.65 -25.04 -14.18
C GLN A 37 -40.56 -24.78 -13.14
N LYS A 38 -40.38 -25.73 -12.20
CA LYS A 38 -39.28 -25.72 -11.23
C LYS A 38 -38.01 -26.26 -11.87
N HIS A 39 -36.95 -25.45 -11.85
CA HIS A 39 -35.61 -25.82 -12.31
C HIS A 39 -34.58 -25.71 -11.19
N VAL A 40 -33.52 -26.50 -11.27
CA VAL A 40 -32.38 -26.43 -10.35
C VAL A 40 -31.36 -25.42 -10.89
N PRO A 41 -30.93 -24.42 -10.10
CA PRO A 41 -29.93 -23.46 -10.56
C PRO A 41 -28.53 -24.08 -10.62
N VAL A 42 -27.67 -23.54 -11.48
CA VAL A 42 -26.22 -23.79 -11.44
C VAL A 42 -25.60 -22.85 -10.41
N MET A 43 -24.70 -23.36 -9.56
CA MET A 43 -24.02 -22.56 -8.55
C MET A 43 -22.61 -22.20 -9.02
N LEU A 44 -22.23 -20.93 -8.88
CA LEU A 44 -20.87 -20.44 -9.12
C LEU A 44 -20.21 -20.11 -7.78
N HIS A 45 -19.17 -20.84 -7.43
CA HIS A 45 -18.33 -20.52 -6.26
C HIS A 45 -17.19 -19.62 -6.71
N ARG A 46 -16.98 -18.49 -6.02
CA ARG A 46 -15.87 -17.59 -6.34
C ARG A 46 -15.16 -17.09 -5.09
N ALA A 47 -13.85 -17.02 -5.16
CA ALA A 47 -13.01 -16.25 -4.24
C ALA A 47 -12.03 -15.46 -5.08
N LEU A 48 -11.95 -14.14 -4.92
CA LEU A 48 -11.06 -13.31 -5.76
C LEU A 48 -9.62 -13.32 -5.24
N PHE A 49 -9.47 -13.17 -3.92
CA PHE A 49 -8.17 -13.16 -3.24
C PHE A 49 -7.78 -14.52 -2.67
N GLY A 50 -8.71 -15.49 -2.67
CA GLY A 50 -8.58 -16.70 -1.85
C GLY A 50 -8.90 -16.36 -0.40
N SER A 51 -7.98 -16.70 0.52
CA SER A 51 -8.06 -16.25 1.91
C SER A 51 -7.30 -14.93 2.10
N LEU A 52 -7.72 -14.14 3.09
CA LEU A 52 -7.05 -12.87 3.41
C LEU A 52 -5.63 -13.10 3.92
N GLU A 53 -5.40 -14.14 4.72
CA GLU A 53 -4.08 -14.50 5.25
C GLU A 53 -3.09 -14.80 4.12
N ARG A 54 -3.50 -15.61 3.15
CA ARG A 54 -2.67 -15.95 1.98
C ARG A 54 -2.40 -14.71 1.13
N PHE A 55 -3.42 -13.92 0.85
CA PHE A 55 -3.27 -12.72 0.02
C PHE A 55 -2.38 -11.68 0.71
N THR A 56 -2.53 -11.48 2.02
CA THR A 56 -1.66 -10.61 2.83
C THR A 56 -0.22 -11.10 2.81
N GLY A 57 0.03 -12.41 2.95
CA GLY A 57 1.37 -12.98 2.83
C GLY A 57 2.02 -12.67 1.48
N ILE A 58 1.28 -12.92 0.38
CA ILE A 58 1.74 -12.60 -0.97
C ILE A 58 2.02 -11.10 -1.15
N LEU A 59 1.16 -10.22 -0.60
CA LEU A 59 1.39 -8.77 -0.65
C LEU A 59 2.67 -8.36 0.09
N ILE A 60 2.89 -8.89 1.30
CA ILE A 60 4.10 -8.58 2.08
C ILE A 60 5.36 -9.00 1.33
N GLU A 61 5.36 -10.19 0.74
CA GLU A 61 6.47 -10.69 -0.07
C GLU A 61 6.68 -9.85 -1.34
N HIS A 62 5.59 -9.54 -2.06
CA HIS A 62 5.64 -8.73 -3.28
C HIS A 62 6.24 -7.34 -3.05
N TYR A 63 5.86 -6.69 -1.95
CA TYR A 63 6.35 -5.34 -1.59
C TYR A 63 7.63 -5.35 -0.75
N ALA A 64 8.17 -6.53 -0.38
CA ALA A 64 9.26 -6.66 0.60
C ALA A 64 8.99 -5.85 1.89
N GLY A 65 7.74 -5.85 2.34
CA GLY A 65 7.23 -5.08 3.47
C GLY A 65 7.02 -3.57 3.23
N ALA A 66 7.48 -2.99 2.12
CA ALA A 66 7.28 -1.59 1.75
C ALA A 66 5.89 -1.37 1.12
N LEU A 67 4.83 -1.56 1.93
CA LEU A 67 3.45 -1.48 1.46
C LEU A 67 3.10 -0.09 0.90
N PRO A 68 2.21 -0.01 -0.10
CA PRO A 68 1.62 1.25 -0.57
C PRO A 68 0.99 2.05 0.58
N LEU A 69 0.94 3.37 0.43
CA LEU A 69 0.42 4.28 1.45
C LEU A 69 -0.94 3.81 1.98
N TRP A 70 -1.88 3.46 1.11
CA TRP A 70 -3.23 3.04 1.53
C TRP A 70 -3.26 1.73 2.35
N LEU A 71 -2.27 0.84 2.19
CA LEU A 71 -2.17 -0.44 2.91
C LEU A 71 -1.27 -0.38 4.15
N ALA A 72 -0.36 0.58 4.25
CA ALA A 72 0.64 0.60 5.31
C ALA A 72 0.00 0.76 6.71
N PRO A 73 0.36 -0.05 7.72
CA PRO A 73 -0.21 0.06 9.07
C PRO A 73 -0.04 1.45 9.67
N VAL A 74 1.16 2.02 9.52
CA VAL A 74 1.44 3.44 9.75
C VAL A 74 1.73 4.07 8.39
N GLN A 75 0.94 5.05 8.01
CA GLN A 75 1.05 5.73 6.72
C GLN A 75 2.05 6.89 6.79
N VAL A 76 1.97 7.67 7.87
CA VAL A 76 2.76 8.87 8.10
C VAL A 76 3.37 8.83 9.49
N MET A 77 4.67 9.06 9.58
CA MET A 77 5.38 9.29 10.84
C MET A 77 5.82 10.74 10.93
N VAL A 78 5.34 11.48 11.93
CA VAL A 78 5.69 12.88 12.17
C VAL A 78 6.77 12.94 13.24
N THR A 79 7.90 13.56 12.92
CA THR A 79 9.08 13.62 13.77
C THR A 79 9.57 15.07 13.91
N THR A 80 10.14 15.39 15.07
CA THR A 80 10.75 16.71 15.32
C THR A 80 12.27 16.62 15.34
N ILE A 81 12.94 17.69 14.87
CA ILE A 81 14.39 17.86 14.97
C ILE A 81 14.78 18.34 16.38
N THR A 82 13.97 19.23 16.94
CA THR A 82 14.13 19.79 18.30
C THR A 82 12.76 19.86 18.97
N SER A 83 12.73 19.87 20.30
CA SER A 83 11.49 19.99 21.09
C SER A 83 10.65 21.23 20.76
N ASP A 84 11.27 22.29 20.24
CA ASP A 84 10.59 23.52 19.80
C ASP A 84 9.50 23.27 18.74
N GLY A 85 9.56 22.14 18.01
CA GLY A 85 8.57 21.76 17.01
C GLY A 85 7.45 20.83 17.51
N ASP A 86 7.46 20.43 18.78
CA ASP A 86 6.58 19.37 19.29
C ASP A 86 5.09 19.75 19.22
N ASP A 87 4.74 21.00 19.52
CA ASP A 87 3.36 21.47 19.44
C ASP A 87 2.83 21.46 18.00
N TYR A 88 3.66 21.91 17.05
CA TYR A 88 3.32 21.87 15.63
C TYR A 88 3.24 20.42 15.12
N ALA A 89 4.15 19.54 15.55
CA ALA A 89 4.07 18.12 15.22
C ALA A 89 2.75 17.48 15.68
N ARG A 90 2.32 17.78 16.91
CA ARG A 90 1.02 17.34 17.43
C ARG A 90 -0.14 17.90 16.61
N GLU A 91 -0.04 19.15 16.16
CA GLU A 91 -1.03 19.75 15.26
C GLU A 91 -1.11 18.99 13.93
N VAL A 92 0.02 18.79 13.26
CA VAL A 92 0.12 18.08 11.97
C VAL A 92 -0.47 16.68 12.10
N ALA A 93 -0.02 15.90 13.09
CA ALA A 93 -0.51 14.54 13.29
C ALA A 93 -2.00 14.48 13.60
N ARG A 94 -2.52 15.43 14.40
CA ARG A 94 -3.96 15.54 14.66
C ARG A 94 -4.73 15.82 13.38
N ARG A 95 -4.30 16.79 12.57
CA ARG A 95 -4.98 17.12 11.30
C ARG A 95 -5.01 15.94 10.35
N PHE A 96 -3.89 15.21 10.24
CA PHE A 96 -3.79 14.04 9.38
C PHE A 96 -4.69 12.89 9.87
N ARG A 97 -4.70 12.63 11.18
CA ARG A 97 -5.61 11.63 11.79
C ARG A 97 -7.07 11.99 11.59
N THR A 98 -7.45 13.25 11.80
CA THR A 98 -8.82 13.73 11.59
C THR A 98 -9.27 13.55 10.14
N ALA A 99 -8.35 13.67 9.18
CA ALA A 99 -8.64 13.43 7.78
C ALA A 99 -8.64 11.95 7.35
N GLY A 100 -8.32 11.01 8.25
CA GLY A 100 -8.35 9.57 7.98
C GLY A 100 -7.00 8.91 7.72
N LEU A 101 -5.88 9.65 7.81
CA LEU A 101 -4.54 9.07 7.67
C LEU A 101 -4.06 8.44 8.98
N ARG A 102 -3.61 7.19 8.95
CA ARG A 102 -2.98 6.48 10.07
C ARG A 102 -1.60 7.07 10.33
N THR A 103 -1.56 8.04 11.24
CA THR A 103 -0.38 8.87 11.50
C THR A 103 0.14 8.65 12.91
N GLU A 104 1.45 8.55 13.08
CA GLU A 104 2.14 8.43 14.36
C GLU A 104 3.12 9.58 14.62
N LEU A 105 3.55 9.71 15.88
CA LEU A 105 4.43 10.78 16.35
C LEU A 105 5.70 10.22 17.01
N ASP A 106 6.83 10.85 16.71
CA ASP A 106 8.11 10.60 17.39
C ASP A 106 8.78 11.92 17.83
N LEU A 107 8.52 12.27 19.08
CA LEU A 107 9.03 13.46 19.76
C LEU A 107 10.25 13.18 20.65
N ARG A 108 10.86 11.98 20.55
CA ARG A 108 12.04 11.64 21.36
C ARG A 108 13.19 12.61 21.05
N ASN A 109 14.01 12.95 22.04
CA ASN A 109 15.18 13.81 21.82
C ASN A 109 16.35 13.01 21.22
N GLU A 110 16.18 12.58 19.97
CA GLU A 110 17.14 11.78 19.21
C GLU A 110 17.53 12.49 17.92
N LYS A 111 18.72 12.19 17.39
CA LYS A 111 19.17 12.77 16.11
C LYS A 111 18.18 12.45 14.99
N ILE A 112 17.81 13.44 14.17
CA ILE A 112 16.83 13.25 13.10
C ILE A 112 17.20 12.11 12.14
N ASN A 113 18.49 11.94 11.81
CA ASN A 113 18.97 10.85 10.98
C ASN A 113 18.72 9.47 11.60
N TYR A 114 18.79 9.37 12.93
CA TYR A 114 18.47 8.13 13.65
C TYR A 114 16.97 7.82 13.53
N LYS A 115 16.09 8.79 13.83
CA LYS A 115 14.63 8.64 13.69
C LYS A 115 14.25 8.24 12.27
N VAL A 116 14.76 8.95 11.26
CA VAL A 116 14.51 8.66 9.85
C VAL A 116 14.93 7.24 9.48
N ARG A 117 16.10 6.78 9.96
CA ARG A 117 16.58 5.42 9.71
C ARG A 117 15.67 4.38 10.36
N GLU A 118 15.32 4.56 11.62
CA GLU A 118 14.45 3.66 12.38
C GLU A 118 13.09 3.49 11.68
N HIS A 119 12.44 4.59 11.33
CA HIS A 119 11.13 4.58 10.66
C HIS A 119 11.19 4.07 9.22
N SER A 120 12.33 4.26 8.54
CA SER A 120 12.58 3.63 7.24
C SER A 120 12.73 2.12 7.33
N LEU A 121 13.35 1.60 8.40
CA LEU A 121 13.46 0.15 8.66
C LEU A 121 12.10 -0.47 8.97
N GLN A 122 11.22 0.26 9.64
CA GLN A 122 9.82 -0.10 9.86
C GLN A 122 8.95 0.02 8.60
N LYS A 123 9.53 0.44 7.47
CA LYS A 123 8.86 0.57 6.16
C LYS A 123 7.69 1.56 6.15
N ILE A 124 7.75 2.60 6.99
CA ILE A 124 6.73 3.66 6.98
C ILE A 124 6.85 4.47 5.68
N PRO A 125 5.78 4.58 4.85
CA PRO A 125 5.86 5.20 3.53
C PRO A 125 6.28 6.67 3.55
N VAL A 126 5.79 7.43 4.54
CA VAL A 126 5.98 8.88 4.66
C VAL A 126 6.56 9.20 6.02
N ILE A 127 7.72 9.86 6.04
CA ILE A 127 8.34 10.40 7.25
C ILE A 127 8.37 11.92 7.10
N ILE A 128 7.71 12.62 8.02
CA ILE A 128 7.72 14.07 8.11
C ILE A 128 8.75 14.50 9.17
N ALA A 129 9.64 15.41 8.81
CA ALA A 129 10.60 16.02 9.72
C ALA A 129 10.28 17.51 9.89
N LEU A 130 10.16 17.96 11.14
CA LEU A 130 9.81 19.34 11.49
C LEU A 130 10.97 19.98 12.27
N GLY A 131 11.58 21.00 11.67
CA GLY A 131 12.51 21.91 12.33
C GLY A 131 11.88 23.27 12.58
N LYS A 132 12.70 24.22 13.04
CA LYS A 132 12.26 25.60 13.33
C LYS A 132 11.64 26.28 12.12
N ARG A 133 12.26 26.14 10.94
CA ARG A 133 11.77 26.73 9.70
C ARG A 133 10.38 26.20 9.33
N GLU A 134 10.16 24.88 9.43
CA GLU A 134 8.85 24.29 9.12
C GLU A 134 7.75 24.76 10.09
N VAL A 135 8.11 25.02 11.35
CA VAL A 135 7.20 25.61 12.34
C VAL A 135 6.85 27.06 11.99
N GLU A 136 7.86 27.89 11.67
CA GLU A 136 7.71 29.30 11.33
C GLU A 136 6.89 29.50 10.04
N GLU A 137 7.18 28.71 9.01
CA GLU A 137 6.55 28.81 7.69
C GLU A 137 5.24 28.01 7.58
N ARG A 138 4.86 27.25 8.62
CA ARG A 138 3.74 26.30 8.62
C ARG A 138 3.79 25.33 7.43
N THR A 139 4.98 24.82 7.17
CA THR A 139 5.27 23.82 6.14
C THR A 139 5.61 22.46 6.77
N VAL A 140 5.76 21.42 5.96
CA VAL A 140 6.21 20.10 6.40
C VAL A 140 7.28 19.59 5.43
N SER A 141 8.38 19.03 5.96
CA SER A 141 9.39 18.36 5.15
C SER A 141 9.07 16.88 5.04
N ILE A 142 8.64 16.45 3.85
CA ILE A 142 8.22 15.08 3.56
C ILE A 142 9.38 14.30 2.93
N ARG A 143 9.71 13.17 3.54
CA ARG A 143 10.59 12.14 3.00
C ARG A 143 9.80 10.87 2.69
N ARG A 144 9.98 10.32 1.50
CA ARG A 144 9.37 9.05 1.08
C ARG A 144 10.33 7.88 1.28
N LEU A 145 9.79 6.74 1.70
CA LEU A 145 10.55 5.49 1.79
C LEU A 145 11.15 5.14 0.42
N GLY A 146 12.46 4.88 0.38
CA GLY A 146 13.18 4.51 -0.84
C GLY A 146 13.51 5.67 -1.80
N ALA A 147 13.01 6.89 -1.55
CA ALA A 147 13.35 8.05 -2.36
C ALA A 147 14.62 8.76 -1.88
N LYS A 148 15.38 9.32 -2.83
CA LYS A 148 16.47 10.26 -2.54
C LYS A 148 15.86 11.67 -2.39
N GLY A 149 16.15 12.34 -1.28
CA GLY A 149 15.72 13.72 -1.01
C GLY A 149 14.50 13.86 -0.09
N GLN A 150 14.01 15.10 0.00
CA GLN A 150 12.83 15.50 0.75
C GLN A 150 12.12 16.63 -0.01
N ARG A 151 10.80 16.74 0.14
CA ARG A 151 9.99 17.83 -0.43
C ARG A 151 9.37 18.62 0.70
N VAL A 152 9.52 19.94 0.66
CA VAL A 152 8.84 20.84 1.59
C VAL A 152 7.54 21.31 0.95
N LEU A 153 6.43 21.20 1.68
CA LEU A 153 5.11 21.64 1.24
C LEU A 153 4.40 22.40 2.36
N PRO A 154 3.53 23.37 2.04
CA PRO A 154 2.53 23.86 2.99
C PRO A 154 1.74 22.69 3.60
N LEU A 155 1.35 22.82 4.86
CA LEU A 155 0.65 21.75 5.58
C LEU A 155 -0.64 21.30 4.86
N ASP A 156 -1.39 22.24 4.31
CA ASP A 156 -2.65 21.97 3.60
C ASP A 156 -2.41 21.20 2.30
N ASP A 157 -1.42 21.60 1.52
CA ASP A 157 -1.04 20.94 0.26
C ASP A 157 -0.51 19.52 0.52
N ALA A 158 0.29 19.36 1.58
CA ALA A 158 0.78 18.06 2.01
C ALA A 158 -0.37 17.11 2.39
N LEU A 159 -1.35 17.61 3.14
CA LEU A 159 -2.52 16.84 3.55
C LEU A 159 -3.35 16.43 2.32
N ALA A 160 -3.67 17.38 1.43
CA ALA A 160 -4.44 17.11 0.22
C ALA A 160 -3.76 16.07 -0.67
N ALA A 161 -2.46 16.22 -0.93
CA ALA A 161 -1.71 15.29 -1.78
C ALA A 161 -1.65 13.87 -1.20
N LEU A 162 -1.49 13.72 0.13
CA LEU A 162 -1.44 12.41 0.77
C LEU A 162 -2.80 11.72 0.85
N LEU A 163 -3.89 12.49 1.00
CA LEU A 163 -5.24 11.96 0.93
C LEU A 163 -5.59 11.48 -0.47
N GLU A 164 -5.29 12.28 -1.50
CA GLU A 164 -5.51 11.89 -2.89
C GLU A 164 -4.77 10.59 -3.24
N GLU A 165 -3.51 10.45 -2.81
CA GLU A 165 -2.75 9.21 -3.01
C GLU A 165 -3.38 8.02 -2.25
N ALA A 166 -3.83 8.23 -1.02
CA ALA A 166 -4.47 7.17 -0.24
C ALA A 166 -5.80 6.73 -0.88
N ASP A 167 -6.58 7.66 -1.41
CA ASP A 167 -7.89 7.42 -2.00
C ASP A 167 -7.82 6.77 -3.39
N THR A 168 -6.87 7.21 -4.22
CA THR A 168 -6.64 6.62 -5.55
C THR A 168 -6.09 5.20 -5.46
N ARG A 169 -5.66 4.75 -4.26
CA ARG A 169 -5.04 3.44 -4.00
C ARG A 169 -3.88 3.15 -4.95
N GLY A 170 -3.21 4.23 -5.39
CA GLY A 170 -2.10 4.18 -6.33
C GLY A 170 -0.90 3.41 -5.77
N GLN A 171 -0.03 2.95 -6.67
CA GLN A 171 1.28 2.48 -6.26
C GLN A 171 2.09 3.65 -5.69
N PRO A 172 2.98 3.41 -4.69
CA PRO A 172 3.92 4.43 -4.28
C PRO A 172 4.72 4.88 -5.50
N ALA A 173 4.91 6.20 -5.66
CA ALA A 173 5.72 6.74 -6.76
C ALA A 173 7.04 5.97 -6.82
N ALA A 174 7.31 5.30 -7.95
CA ALA A 174 8.50 4.48 -8.10
C ALA A 174 9.74 5.35 -7.79
N PRO A 175 10.72 4.85 -7.03
CA PRO A 175 11.98 5.56 -6.89
C PRO A 175 12.57 5.77 -8.29
N ALA A 176 13.00 6.99 -8.59
CA ALA A 176 13.46 7.45 -9.91
C ALA A 176 14.75 6.76 -10.43
N ASP A 177 15.09 5.56 -9.95
CA ASP A 177 16.41 4.92 -10.15
C ASP A 177 16.29 3.42 -10.51
N ARG A 178 15.18 2.98 -11.11
CA ARG A 178 15.05 1.63 -11.73
C ARG A 178 15.10 1.64 -13.26
N ALA A 179 15.84 2.60 -13.83
CA ALA A 179 16.21 2.58 -15.25
C ALA A 179 17.67 2.11 -15.37
N GLY A 180 17.91 0.81 -15.28
CA GLY A 180 19.24 0.23 -15.46
C GLY A 180 19.21 -1.28 -15.37
N GLY A 181 19.20 -1.96 -16.52
CA GLY A 181 19.39 -3.41 -16.62
C GLY A 181 18.25 -4.17 -17.27
N ALA A 182 17.88 -3.82 -18.50
CA ALA A 182 17.34 -4.82 -19.42
C ALA A 182 18.43 -5.08 -20.48
N GLU A 183 19.11 -6.23 -20.33
CA GLU A 183 20.02 -6.77 -21.33
C GLU A 183 19.32 -6.85 -22.69
N THR A 184 19.92 -6.22 -23.70
CA THR A 184 19.64 -6.49 -25.10
C THR A 184 20.04 -7.92 -25.42
N ALA A 185 19.07 -8.84 -25.39
CA ALA A 185 19.22 -10.15 -26.00
C ALA A 185 19.39 -9.98 -27.51
N GLN A 186 20.58 -10.34 -27.99
CA GLN A 186 20.91 -10.44 -29.41
C GLN A 186 20.03 -11.51 -30.07
N ALA A 187 19.19 -11.11 -31.01
CA ALA A 187 18.60 -12.03 -31.97
C ALA A 187 19.61 -12.24 -33.11
N GLN A 188 20.36 -13.33 -33.05
CA GLN A 188 21.02 -13.90 -34.23
C GLN A 188 19.94 -14.52 -35.11
N GLY A 189 19.63 -13.84 -36.22
CA GLY A 189 18.77 -14.32 -37.30
C GLY A 189 19.61 -14.83 -38.46
N VAL A 190 19.39 -16.11 -38.75
CA VAL A 190 19.96 -16.98 -39.78
C VAL A 190 19.86 -16.43 -41.21
N GLY A 191 20.98 -16.47 -41.93
CA GLY A 191 21.17 -17.04 -43.28
C GLY A 191 20.21 -16.69 -44.42
N THR A 192 20.77 -16.06 -45.46
CA THR A 192 20.44 -16.32 -46.88
C THR A 192 21.51 -17.21 -47.48
#